data_AF-A0A938C1I8-F1
#
_entry.id   AF-A0A938C1I8-F1
#
_cell.length_a   1.000
_cell.length_b   1.000
_cell.length_c   1.000
_cell.angle_alpha   90.00
_cell.angle_beta   90.00
_cell.angle_gamma   90.00
#
_symmetry.space_group_name_H-M   'P 1'
#
loop_
_entity.id
_entity.type
_entity.pdbx_description
1 polymer ?
#
loop_
_entity_poly.entity_id
_entity_poly.type
_entity_poly.pdbx_seq_one_letter_code
_entity_poly.pdbx_strand_id
1 'polypeptide(L)'
;MRAALSAMPVVVVTGLRQSGKSTFLQHEKGLAGRRYATLDDPAQLAAARSDPQAFVRSDSPLTVDEAQKCPDLLVAIKREVDRARRPGRFLLSGSANFALL
;
A
#
# COMPACT_ATOMS: atom_id res chain seq x y z
N MET A 1 9.57 10.95 1.50
CA MET A 1 8.64 10.23 0.60
C MET A 1 9.19 10.05 -0.80
N ARG A 2 9.38 11.12 -1.60
CA ARG A 2 9.82 11.00 -3.01
C ARG A 2 11.12 10.22 -3.18
N ALA A 3 12.17 10.56 -2.41
CA ALA A 3 13.43 9.82 -2.44
C ALA A 3 13.27 8.33 -2.12
N ALA A 4 12.43 7.99 -1.12
CA ALA A 4 12.15 6.60 -0.77
C ALA A 4 11.41 5.86 -1.89
N LEU A 5 10.40 6.49 -2.53
CA LEU A 5 9.69 5.92 -3.67
C LEU A 5 10.58 5.77 -4.91
N SER A 6 11.61 6.61 -5.07
CA SER A 6 12.59 6.49 -6.15
C SER A 6 13.63 5.39 -5.91
N ALA A 7 13.80 4.92 -4.67
CA ALA A 7 14.83 3.96 -4.29
C ALA A 7 14.29 2.57 -3.90
N MET A 8 13.11 2.51 -3.28
CA MET A 8 12.56 1.31 -2.66
C MET A 8 11.31 0.83 -3.39
N PRO A 9 11.14 -0.48 -3.64
CA PRO A 9 9.96 -1.00 -4.31
C PRO A 9 8.69 -0.92 -3.45
N VAL A 10 8.86 -0.94 -2.13
CA VAL A 10 7.78 -0.82 -1.13
C VAL A 10 8.17 0.28 -0.17
N VAL A 11 7.26 1.22 0.07
CA VAL A 11 7.38 2.26 1.09
C VAL A 11 6.21 2.15 2.04
N VAL A 12 6.46 2.27 3.35
CA VAL A 12 5.41 2.21 4.37
C VAL A 12 5.33 3.56 5.08
N VAL A 13 4.10 4.03 5.31
CA VAL A 13 3.77 5.24 6.06
C VAL A 13 2.97 4.84 7.28
N THR A 14 3.59 4.94 8.45
CA THR A 14 2.93 4.65 9.71
C THR A 14 2.68 5.93 10.50
N GLY A 15 1.69 5.91 11.39
CA GLY A 15 1.40 7.04 12.26
C GLY A 15 0.16 6.79 13.12
N LEU A 16 -0.14 7.70 14.03
CA LEU A 16 -1.32 7.61 14.89
C LEU A 16 -2.62 7.57 14.08
N ARG A 17 -3.69 7.02 14.65
CA ARG A 17 -5.02 7.17 14.05
C ARG A 17 -5.38 8.66 14.01
N GLN A 18 -6.11 9.07 12.97
CA GLN A 18 -6.55 10.46 12.76
C GLN A 18 -5.43 11.51 12.57
N SER A 19 -4.20 11.09 12.28
CA SER A 19 -3.09 12.02 12.00
C SER A 19 -3.04 12.56 10.55
N GLY A 20 -4.11 12.42 9.77
CA GLY A 20 -4.18 12.94 8.40
C GLY A 20 -3.48 12.11 7.31
N LYS A 21 -3.11 10.85 7.56
CA LYS A 21 -2.40 9.98 6.59
C LYS A 21 -3.17 9.81 5.28
N SER A 22 -4.45 9.43 5.34
CA SER A 22 -5.27 9.22 4.15
C SER A 22 -5.40 10.50 3.32
N THR A 23 -5.60 11.65 3.99
CA THR A 23 -5.62 12.97 3.33
C THR A 23 -4.30 13.24 2.59
N PHE A 24 -3.15 13.02 3.25
CA PHE A 24 -1.85 13.19 2.63
C PHE A 24 -1.66 12.25 1.42
N LEU A 25 -2.00 10.97 1.57
CA LEU A 25 -1.82 9.98 0.50
C LEU A 25 -2.67 10.26 -0.75
N GLN A 26 -3.83 10.88 -0.59
CA GLN A 26 -4.74 11.22 -1.68
C GLN A 26 -4.40 12.55 -2.38
N HIS A 27 -3.87 13.53 -1.64
CA HIS A 27 -3.69 14.90 -2.15
C HIS A 27 -2.23 15.26 -2.47
N GLU A 28 -1.27 14.44 -2.07
CA GLU A 28 0.14 14.67 -2.39
C GLU A 28 0.38 14.53 -3.90
N LYS A 29 0.79 15.63 -4.55
CA LYS A 29 1.00 15.68 -6.02
C LYS A 29 1.98 14.62 -6.51
N GLY A 30 2.99 14.29 -5.71
CA GLY A 30 3.97 13.25 -6.03
C GLY A 30 3.39 11.83 -6.08
N LEU A 31 2.15 11.63 -5.64
CA LEU A 31 1.43 10.36 -5.65
C LEU A 31 0.31 10.31 -6.71
N ALA A 32 0.17 11.35 -7.54
CA ALA A 32 -0.81 11.38 -8.62
C ALA A 32 -0.59 10.21 -9.62
N GLY A 33 -1.68 9.67 -10.16
CA GLY A 33 -1.65 8.56 -11.13
C GLY A 33 -1.42 7.17 -10.53
N ARG A 34 -1.21 7.07 -9.21
CA ARG A 34 -1.17 5.78 -8.50
C ARG A 34 -2.59 5.30 -8.26
N ARG A 35 -2.82 3.99 -8.38
CA ARG A 35 -4.09 3.40 -7.94
C ARG A 35 -4.17 3.52 -6.43
N TYR A 36 -5.28 4.03 -5.91
CA TYR A 36 -5.52 4.11 -4.47
C TYR A 36 -6.56 3.08 -4.05
N ALA A 37 -6.25 2.31 -3.03
CA ALA A 37 -7.18 1.39 -2.38
C ALA A 37 -7.13 1.60 -0.86
N THR A 38 -8.28 1.62 -0.20
CA THR A 38 -8.38 1.66 1.25
C THR A 38 -9.04 0.41 1.77
N LEU A 39 -8.41 -0.23 2.77
CA LEU A 39 -8.99 -1.38 3.44
C LEU A 39 -9.99 -0.98 4.55
N ASP A 40 -10.31 0.31 4.67
CA ASP A 40 -11.53 0.77 5.33
C ASP A 40 -12.78 0.52 4.49
N ASP A 41 -12.67 0.43 3.16
CA ASP A 41 -13.77 0.01 2.29
C ASP A 41 -13.98 -1.52 2.41
N PRO A 42 -15.15 -1.99 2.89
CA PRO A 42 -15.42 -3.41 3.05
C PRO A 42 -15.29 -4.23 1.76
N ALA A 43 -15.64 -3.65 0.61
CA ALA A 43 -15.56 -4.33 -0.68
C ALA A 43 -14.10 -4.53 -1.09
N GLN A 44 -13.25 -3.52 -0.88
CA GLN A 44 -11.82 -3.64 -1.17
C GLN A 44 -11.11 -4.57 -0.19
N LEU A 45 -11.48 -4.54 1.09
CA LEU A 45 -10.97 -5.50 2.08
C LEU A 45 -11.37 -6.93 1.74
N ALA A 46 -12.62 -7.16 1.34
CA ALA A 46 -13.09 -8.48 0.91
C ALA A 46 -12.33 -8.98 -0.33
N ALA A 47 -12.13 -8.12 -1.33
CA ALA A 47 -11.35 -8.45 -2.52
C ALA A 47 -9.88 -8.79 -2.18
N ALA A 48 -9.25 -7.98 -1.32
CA ALA A 48 -7.87 -8.20 -0.87
C ALA A 48 -7.71 -9.52 -0.10
N ARG A 49 -8.71 -9.92 0.70
CA ARG A 49 -8.70 -11.19 1.44
C ARG A 49 -9.00 -12.40 0.57
N SER A 50 -9.90 -12.26 -0.41
CA SER A 50 -10.31 -13.35 -1.29
C SER A 50 -9.17 -13.78 -2.22
N ASP A 51 -8.50 -12.82 -2.85
CA ASP A 51 -7.32 -13.10 -3.68
C ASP A 51 -6.30 -11.95 -3.55
N PRO A 52 -5.39 -12.03 -2.56
CA PRO A 52 -4.36 -11.01 -2.36
C PRO A 52 -3.46 -10.82 -3.59
N GLN A 53 -3.20 -11.88 -4.36
CA GLN A 53 -2.33 -11.82 -5.53
C GLN A 53 -3.00 -11.06 -6.66
N ALA A 54 -4.26 -11.36 -6.97
CA ALA A 54 -5.03 -10.61 -7.96
C ALA A 54 -5.20 -9.15 -7.54
N PHE A 55 -5.41 -8.90 -6.24
CA PHE A 55 -5.58 -7.54 -5.73
C PHE A 55 -4.36 -6.64 -5.98
N VAL A 56 -3.14 -7.16 -5.81
CA VAL A 56 -1.90 -6.36 -5.97
C VAL A 56 -1.36 -6.36 -7.41
N ARG A 57 -1.86 -7.25 -8.27
CA ARG A 57 -1.41 -7.39 -9.65
C ARG A 57 -1.90 -6.22 -10.50
N SER A 58 -1.00 -5.30 -10.80
CA SER A 58 -1.24 -4.17 -11.69
C SER A 58 0.08 -3.65 -12.27
N ASP A 59 0.00 -3.04 -13.45
CA ASP A 59 1.13 -2.32 -14.06
C ASP A 59 1.34 -0.95 -13.42
N SER A 60 0.26 -0.32 -12.95
CA SER A 60 0.28 0.96 -12.25
C SER A 60 0.75 0.78 -10.79
N PRO A 61 1.51 1.75 -10.23
CA PRO A 61 1.84 1.74 -8.82
C PRO A 61 0.58 1.78 -7.95
N LEU A 62 0.64 1.07 -6.82
CA LEU A 62 -0.49 0.92 -5.90
C LEU A 62 -0.19 1.58 -4.56
N THR A 63 -1.17 2.34 -4.05
CA THR A 63 -1.24 2.80 -2.67
C THR A 63 -2.33 2.00 -1.95
N VAL A 64 -1.99 1.35 -0.83
CA VAL A 64 -2.93 0.62 0.03
C VAL A 64 -2.98 1.29 1.40
N ASP A 65 -4.12 1.89 1.72
CA ASP A 65 -4.40 2.52 3.01
C ASP A 65 -4.91 1.47 4.02
N GLU A 66 -4.47 1.57 5.27
CA GLU A 66 -4.77 0.61 6.35
C GLU A 66 -4.41 -0.85 6.00
N ALA A 67 -3.25 -1.06 5.35
CA ALA A 67 -2.80 -2.37 4.88
C ALA A 67 -2.68 -3.43 6.00
N GLN A 68 -2.55 -3.01 7.27
CA GLN A 68 -2.58 -3.89 8.44
C GLN A 68 -3.86 -4.75 8.56
N LYS A 69 -4.95 -4.35 7.91
CA LYS A 69 -6.23 -5.09 7.96
C LYS A 69 -6.22 -6.39 7.16
N CYS A 70 -5.23 -6.57 6.28
CA CYS A 70 -5.02 -7.77 5.49
C CYS A 70 -3.51 -8.10 5.45
N PRO A 71 -2.98 -8.78 6.48
CA PRO A 71 -1.56 -9.15 6.55
C PRO A 71 -1.10 -10.03 5.38
N ASP A 72 -1.97 -10.90 4.87
CA ASP A 72 -1.70 -11.77 3.71
C ASP A 72 -1.30 -10.98 2.45
N LEU A 73 -1.72 -9.71 2.36
CA LEU A 73 -1.33 -8.80 1.29
C LEU A 73 0.18 -8.58 1.22
N LEU A 74 0.89 -8.64 2.36
CA LEU A 74 2.34 -8.49 2.41
C LEU A 74 3.06 -9.62 1.67
N VAL A 75 2.53 -10.84 1.75
CA VAL A 75 3.08 -12.00 1.03
C VAL A 75 2.89 -11.83 -0.48
N ALA A 76 1.72 -11.37 -0.92
CA ALA A 76 1.45 -11.10 -2.34
C ALA A 76 2.32 -9.96 -2.89
N ILE A 77 2.49 -8.88 -2.12
CA ILE A 77 3.40 -7.77 -2.47
C ILE A 77 4.83 -8.28 -2.61
N LYS A 78 5.32 -9.08 -1.65
CA LYS A 78 6.66 -9.67 -1.72
C LYS A 78 6.85 -10.47 -3.00
N ARG A 79 5.90 -11.35 -3.34
CA ARG A 79 5.94 -12.13 -4.60
C ARG A 79 6.00 -11.24 -5.84
N GLU A 80 5.21 -10.17 -5.89
CA GLU A 80 5.24 -9.24 -7.02
C GLU A 80 6.57 -8.47 -7.12
N VAL A 81 7.14 -8.06 -5.98
CA VAL A 81 8.44 -7.38 -5.93
C VAL A 81 9.56 -8.31 -6.35
N ASP A 82 9.56 -9.56 -5.87
CA ASP A 82 10.54 -10.59 -6.22
C ASP A 82 10.49 -10.91 -7.72
N ARG A 83 9.28 -10.93 -8.32
CA ARG A 83 9.09 -11.16 -9.76
C ARG A 83 9.61 -10.00 -10.62
N ALA A 84 9.33 -8.75 -10.22
CA ALA A 84 9.70 -7.56 -10.97
C ALA A 84 9.89 -6.36 -10.04
N ARG A 85 11.13 -6.15 -9.64
CA ARG A 85 11.52 -5.08 -8.73
C ARG A 85 11.50 -3.73 -9.44
N ARG A 86 10.51 -2.90 -9.11
CA ARG A 86 10.35 -1.53 -9.62
C ARG A 86 10.27 -0.57 -8.43
N PRO A 87 11.09 0.49 -8.35
CA PRO A 87 10.98 1.49 -7.31
C PRO A 87 9.59 2.11 -7.26
N GLY A 88 9.09 2.33 -6.04
CA GLY A 88 7.83 3.00 -5.79
C GLY A 88 6.64 2.21 -6.27
N ARG A 89 6.74 0.90 -6.47
CA ARG A 89 5.63 0.06 -6.95
C ARG A 89 4.49 0.00 -5.93
N PHE A 90 4.83 -0.08 -4.64
CA PHE A 90 3.85 -0.16 -3.56
C PHE A 90 4.09 0.93 -2.50
N LEU A 91 3.00 1.57 -2.08
CA LEU A 91 2.96 2.48 -0.95
C LEU A 91 1.91 1.98 0.02
N LEU A 92 2.31 1.64 1.24
CA LEU A 92 1.41 1.11 2.25
C LEU A 92 1.22 2.14 3.35
N SER A 93 0.02 2.24 3.88
CA SER A 93 -0.26 2.98 5.09
C SER A 93 -0.70 2.04 6.20
N GLY A 94 -0.46 2.46 7.43
CA GLY A 94 -1.11 1.86 8.58
C GLY A 94 -1.00 2.66 9.86
N SER A 95 -1.73 2.22 10.88
CA SER A 95 -1.49 2.70 12.24
C SER A 95 -0.10 2.23 12.72
N ALA A 96 0.44 2.87 13.76
CA ALA A 96 1.80 2.66 14.26
C ALA A 96 2.20 1.19 14.55
N ASN A 97 1.24 0.27 14.66
CA ASN A 97 1.47 -1.15 14.90
C ASN A 97 1.90 -1.98 13.67
N PHE A 98 2.25 -1.36 12.55
CA PHE A 98 2.65 -2.09 11.33
C PHE A 98 3.86 -3.01 11.52
N ALA A 99 4.73 -2.74 12.51
CA ALA A 99 5.92 -3.54 12.82
C ALA A 99 5.62 -4.86 13.57
N LEU A 100 4.36 -5.11 13.95
CA LEU A 100 3.93 -6.29 14.72
C LEU A 100 3.15 -7.31 13.86
N LEU A 101 3.18 -7.19 12.53
CA LEU A 101 2.51 -8.05 11.57
C LEU A 101 3.48 -8.91 10.77
#